data_AF-A0A5E9G3X4-F1
#
_entry.id   AF-A0A5E9G3X4-F1
#
_cell.length_a   1.000
_cell.length_b   1.000
_cell.length_c   1.000
_cell.angle_alpha   90.00
_cell.angle_beta   90.00
_cell.angle_gamma   90.00
#
_symmetry.space_group_name_H-M   'P 1'
#
loop_
_entity.id
_entity.type
_entity.pdbx_description
1 polymer ?
#
loop_
_entity_poly.entity_id
_entity_poly.type
_entity_poly.pdbx_seq_one_letter_code
_entity_poly.pdbx_strand_id
1 'polypeptide(L)' 'MKLQKSIVKHHAQILVSIEHGLSNGRVESMNTKIRLMTRVAFGFTSPDALIALAMLSLGGHKPVLPGRL' A
#
# COMPACT_ATOMS: atom_id res chain seq x y z
N MET A 1 26.31 -1.34 10.35
CA MET A 1 25.62 -0.29 11.14
C MET A 1 24.48 0.47 10.42
N LYS A 2 23.90 0.00 9.30
CA LYS A 2 22.82 0.76 8.59
C LYS A 2 21.56 0.93 9.44
N LEU A 3 21.13 -0.13 10.12
CA LEU A 3 19.94 -0.11 10.97
C LEU A 3 20.07 0.90 12.12
N GLN A 4 21.14 0.80 12.91
CA GLN A 4 21.40 1.74 14.01
C GLN A 4 21.41 3.19 13.55
N LYS A 5 22.09 3.50 12.43
CA LYS A 5 22.10 4.85 11.86
C LYS A 5 20.69 5.33 11.48
N SER A 6 19.86 4.44 10.95
CA SER A 6 18.47 4.75 10.60
C SER A 6 17.61 5.00 11.84
N ILE A 7 17.76 4.19 12.89
CA ILE A 7 17.03 4.38 14.15
C ILE A 7 17.41 5.71 14.79
N VAL A 8 18.70 6.02 14.90
CA VAL A 8 19.17 7.29 15.47
C VAL A 8 18.65 8.47 14.65
N LYS A 9 18.70 8.38 13.31
CA LYS A 9 18.19 9.43 12.42
C LYS A 9 16.69 9.72 12.61
N HIS A 10 15.88 8.71 12.92
CA HIS A 10 14.42 8.81 13.00
C HIS A 10 13.87 8.74 14.44
N HIS A 11 14.74 8.83 15.46
CA HIS A 11 14.41 8.58 16.86
C HIS A 11 13.21 9.41 17.37
N ALA A 12 13.17 10.70 17.08
CA ALA A 12 12.07 11.58 17.51
C ALA A 12 10.70 11.14 16.94
N GLN A 13 10.66 10.74 15.67
CA GLN A 13 9.42 10.29 15.02
C GLN A 13 8.94 8.94 15.57
N ILE A 14 9.88 8.05 15.90
CA ILE A 14 9.59 6.76 16.54
C ILE A 14 8.93 7.01 17.90
N LEU A 15 9.50 7.92 18.71
CA LEU A 15 8.96 8.21 20.04
C LEU A 15 7.56 8.82 19.97
N VAL A 16 7.34 9.82 19.11
CA VAL A 16 6.01 10.40 18.88
C VAL A 16 5.01 9.34 18.44
N SER A 17 5.42 8.42 17.56
CA SER A 17 4.53 7.34 17.10
C SER A 17 4.13 6.40 18.24
N ILE A 18 5.05 6.11 19.17
CA ILE A 18 4.76 5.29 20.36
C ILE A 18 3.80 6.04 21.30
N GLU A 19 4.11 7.29 21.63
CA GLU A 19 3.31 8.14 22.54
C GLU A 19 1.86 8.30 22.06
N HIS A 20 1.66 8.45 20.75
CA HIS A 20 0.34 8.67 20.14
C HIS A 20 -0.30 7.39 19.59
N GLY A 21 0.33 6.22 19.77
CA GLY A 21 -0.20 4.94 19.27
C GLY A 21 -0.34 4.88 17.75
N LEU A 22 0.48 5.62 17.00
CA LEU A 22 0.42 5.64 15.54
C LEU A 22 0.93 4.31 14.97
N SER A 23 0.15 3.71 14.08
CA SER A 23 0.48 2.44 13.44
C SER A 23 0.63 2.61 11.93
N ASN A 24 1.69 2.03 11.37
CA ASN A 24 1.85 1.91 9.92
C ASN A 24 1.01 0.75 9.33
N GLY A 25 0.24 0.02 10.15
CA GLY A 25 -0.45 -1.20 9.74
C GLY A 25 -1.40 -1.04 8.55
N ARG A 26 -2.08 0.10 8.43
CA ARG A 26 -2.93 0.40 7.25
C ARG A 26 -2.12 0.49 5.96
N VAL A 27 -1.00 1.22 6.00
CA VAL A 27 -0.11 1.39 4.85
C VAL A 27 0.58 0.08 4.51
N GLU A 28 1.06 -0.68 5.51
CA GLU A 28 1.71 -1.97 5.28
C GLU A 28 0.74 -3.04 4.76
N SER A 29 -0.52 -3.03 5.22
CA SER A 29 -1.56 -3.87 4.64
C SER A 29 -1.77 -3.55 3.16
N MET A 30 -1.82 -2.26 2.80
CA MET A 30 -1.94 -1.82 1.42
C MET A 30 -0.72 -2.26 0.57
N ASN A 31 0.50 -2.04 1.08
CA ASN A 31 1.74 -2.46 0.42
C ASN A 31 1.76 -3.98 0.16
N THR A 32 1.28 -4.77 1.12
CA THR A 32 1.21 -6.23 1.01
C THR A 32 0.24 -6.65 -0.09
N LYS A 33 -0.95 -6.04 -0.15
CA LYS A 33 -1.94 -6.30 -1.20
C LYS A 33 -1.44 -5.87 -2.58
N ILE A 34 -0.74 -4.73 -2.69
CA ILE A 34 -0.13 -4.30 -3.95
C ILE A 34 0.90 -5.33 -4.42
N ARG A 35 1.81 -5.80 -3.55
CA ARG A 35 2.80 -6.84 -3.93
C ARG A 35 2.14 -8.13 -4.40
N LEU A 36 1.03 -8.53 -3.79
CA LEU A 36 0.26 -9.69 -4.24
C LEU A 36 -0.33 -9.45 -5.63
N MET A 37 -0.99 -8.32 -5.85
CA MET A 37 -1.56 -7.97 -7.16
C MET A 37 -0.49 -7.89 -8.25
N THR A 38 0.69 -7.31 -7.95
CA THR A 38 1.82 -7.30 -8.89
C THR A 38 2.25 -8.71 -9.28
N ARG A 39 2.22 -9.67 -8.34
CA ARG A 39 2.56 -11.07 -8.62
C ARG A 39 1.51 -11.74 -9.51
N VAL A 40 0.23 -11.49 -9.27
CA VAL A 40 -0.88 -12.01 -10.07
C VAL A 40 -0.87 -11.39 -11.48
N ALA A 41 -0.44 -10.13 -11.61
CA ALA A 41 -0.38 -9.41 -12.87
C ALA A 41 0.79 -9.82 -13.77
N PHE A 42 1.65 -10.77 -13.36
CA PHE A 42 2.61 -11.38 -14.29
C PHE A 42 1.84 -12.06 -15.43
N GLY A 43 1.94 -11.49 -16.64
CA GLY A 43 1.17 -11.90 -17.82
C GLY A 43 0.19 -10.84 -18.33
N PHE A 44 0.01 -9.72 -17.61
CA PHE A 44 -0.71 -8.57 -18.16
C PHE A 44 0.08 -7.94 -19.30
N THR A 45 -0.63 -7.53 -20.35
CA THR A 45 -0.04 -6.90 -21.54
C THR A 45 0.43 -5.46 -21.28
N SER A 46 -0.11 -4.78 -20.25
CA SER A 46 0.23 -3.40 -19.90
C SER A 46 0.23 -3.19 -18.36
N PRO A 47 1.09 -2.31 -17.82
CA PRO A 47 1.04 -1.87 -16.42
C PRO A 47 -0.28 -1.17 -16.07
N ASP A 48 -1.00 -0.57 -17.03
CA ASP A 48 -2.27 0.10 -16.79
C ASP A 48 -3.33 -0.86 -16.24
N ALA A 49 -3.30 -2.13 -16.68
CA ALA A 49 -4.20 -3.16 -16.17
C ALA A 49 -3.95 -3.48 -14.68
N LEU A 50 -2.68 -3.44 -14.23
CA LEU A 50 -2.33 -3.60 -12.81
C LEU A 50 -2.78 -2.37 -12.00
N ILE A 51 -2.57 -1.16 -12.54
CA ILE A 51 -3.00 0.08 -11.88
C ILE A 51 -4.52 0.10 -11.73
N ALA A 52 -5.26 -0.26 -12.79
CA ALA A 52 -6.71 -0.38 -12.76
C ALA A 52 -7.16 -1.39 -11.69
N LEU A 53 -6.56 -2.60 -11.68
CA LEU A 53 -6.87 -3.61 -10.67
C LEU A 53 -6.63 -3.11 -9.23
N ALA A 54 -5.53 -2.39 -9.01
CA ALA A 54 -5.22 -1.80 -7.71
C ALA A 54 -6.25 -0.72 -7.31
N MET A 55 -6.66 0.14 -8.25
CA MET A 55 -7.67 1.18 -8.00
C MET A 55 -9.05 0.60 -7.70
N LEU A 56 -9.46 -0.43 -8.44
CA LEU A 56 -10.72 -1.16 -8.20
C LEU A 56 -10.71 -1.88 -6.84
N SER A 57 -9.57 -2.46 -6.44
CA SER A 57 -9.50 -3.29 -5.23
C SER A 57 -9.18 -2.52 -3.95
N LEU A 58 -8.38 -1.44 -4.04
CA LEU A 58 -7.84 -0.71 -2.90
C LEU A 58 -8.20 0.78 -2.90
N GLY A 59 -8.46 1.38 -4.06
CA GLY A 59 -8.65 2.83 -4.22
C GLY A 59 -10.02 3.34 -3.77
N GLY A 60 -10.96 2.46 -3.41
CA GLY A 60 -12.33 2.84 -3.08
C GLY A 60 -13.10 3.42 -4.27
N HIS A 61 -12.56 3.30 -5.48
CA HIS A 61 -13.19 3.77 -6.70
C HIS A 61 -14.46 2.96 -6.96
N LYS A 62 -15.59 3.65 -7.19
CA LYS A 62 -16.87 3.03 -7.54
C LYS A 62 -17.12 3.21 -9.04
N PRO A 63 -16.59 2.34 -9.90
CA PRO A 63 -16.89 2.42 -11.33
C PRO A 63 -18.37 2.15 -11.55
N VAL A 64 -18.95 2.81 -12.55
CA VAL A 64 -20.29 2.48 -13.04
C VAL A 64 -20.20 1.11 -13.71
N LEU A 65 -20.89 0.13 -13.15
CA LEU A 65 -20.87 -1.23 -13.68
C LEU A 65 -21.98 -1.38 -14.73
N PRO A 66 -21.67 -1.96 -15.90
CA PRO A 66 -22.71 -2.22 -16.90
C PRO A 66 -23.78 -3.14 -16.33
N GLY A 67 -25.05 -2.77 -16.53
CA GLY A 67 -26.21 -3.56 -16.08
C GLY A 67 -26.61 -3.38 -14.62
N ARG A 68 -26.01 -2.45 -13.87
CA ARG A 68 -26.46 -2.06 -12.52
C ARG A 68 -26.88 -0.59 -12.55
N LEU A 69 -28.13 -0.33 -12.94
CA LEU A 69 -28.84 0.94 -12.72
C LEU A 69 -29.39 0.95 -11.29
#